data_AF-A0A4P5QEY3-F1
#
_entry.id   AF-A0A4P5QEY3-F1
#
_cell.length_a   1.000
_cell.length_b   1.000
_cell.length_c   1.000
_cell.angle_alpha   90.00
_cell.angle_beta   90.00
_cell.angle_gamma   90.00
#
_symmetry.space_group_name_H-M   'P 1'
#
loop_
_entity.id
_entity.type
_entity.pdbx_description
1 polymer ?
#
loop_
_entity_poly.entity_id
_entity_poly.type
_entity_poly.pdbx_seq_one_letter_code
_entity_poly.pdbx_strand_id
1 'polypeptide(L)' 'MTSTFIDWPTYIQLMEQLLNVPLDDARRRELEVQLVRMAALAEPLMEFPLPQRQEVAGIYKL' A
#
# COMPACT_ATOMS: atom_id res chain seq x y z
N MET A 1 -11.35 -14.15 7.04
CA MET A 1 -10.47 -13.10 6.46
C MET A 1 -10.69 -11.84 7.26
N THR A 2 -9.65 -11.33 7.92
CA THR A 2 -9.75 -10.11 8.72
C THR A 2 -9.68 -8.91 7.78
N SER A 3 -10.80 -8.21 7.60
CA SER A 3 -10.78 -6.88 6.99
C SER A 3 -9.98 -5.97 7.92
N THR A 4 -8.71 -5.73 7.56
CA THR A 4 -7.85 -4.83 8.32
C THR A 4 -8.30 -3.42 8.02
N PHE A 5 -8.98 -2.79 8.98
CA PHE A 5 -9.28 -1.37 8.89
C PHE A 5 -7.98 -0.57 9.03
N ILE A 6 -7.62 0.16 7.97
CA ILE A 6 -6.44 1.03 7.96
C ILE A 6 -6.89 2.46 8.23
N ASP A 7 -6.31 3.09 9.25
CA ASP A 7 -6.44 4.52 9.51
C ASP A 7 -5.54 5.30 8.54
N TRP A 8 -6.07 5.60 7.36
CA TRP A 8 -5.33 6.25 6.27
C TRP A 8 -4.79 7.64 6.62
N PRO A 9 -5.54 8.54 7.28
CA PRO A 9 -5.00 9.83 7.72
C PRO A 9 -3.72 9.70 8.55
N THR A 10 -3.73 8.84 9.56
CA THR A 10 -2.56 8.61 10.42
C THR A 10 -1.41 7.99 9.64
N TYR A 11 -1.70 6.99 8.80
CA TYR A 11 -0.70 6.35 7.95
C TYR A 11 -0.02 7.34 7.01
N ILE A 12 -0.80 8.20 6.33
CA ILE A 12 -0.28 9.20 5.40
C ILE A 12 0.63 10.19 6.13
N GLN A 13 0.24 10.69 7.31
CA GLN A 13 1.07 11.62 8.09
C GLN A 13 2.41 11.00 8.49
N LEU A 14 2.40 9.73 8.91
CA LEU A 14 3.64 9.01 9.25
C LEU A 14 4.54 8.82 8.03
N MET A 15 3.96 8.42 6.89
CA MET A 15 4.71 8.19 5.65
C MET A 15 5.27 9.48 5.06
N GLU A 16 4.56 10.59 5.21
CA GLU A 16 5.02 11.93 4.82
C GLU A 16 6.36 12.26 5.50
N GLN A 17 6.45 12.01 6.81
CA GLN A 17 7.64 12.24 7.61
C GLN A 17 8.75 11.24 7.28
N LEU A 18 8.41 9.94 7.21
CA LEU A 18 9.38 8.86 7.01
C LEU A 18 10.04 8.93 5.63
N LEU A 19 9.29 9.31 4.59
CA LEU A 19 9.80 9.42 3.22
C LEU A 19 10.31 10.82 2.88
N ASN A 20 10.17 11.79 3.78
CA ASN A 20 10.51 13.20 3.56
C ASN A 20 9.85 13.78 2.29
N VAL A 21 8.55 13.52 2.13
CA VAL A 21 7.74 14.00 0.98
C VAL A 21 6.69 14.96 1.52
N PRO A 22 6.95 16.29 1.57
CA PRO A 22 6.00 17.23 2.13
C PRO A 22 4.73 17.34 1.29
N LEU A 23 3.57 17.25 1.94
CA LEU A 23 2.26 17.34 1.29
C LEU A 23 1.43 18.49 1.86
N ASP A 24 0.56 19.05 1.04
CA ASP A 24 -0.50 19.95 1.51
C ASP A 24 -1.78 19.16 1.78
N ASP A 25 -2.77 19.81 2.40
CA ASP A 25 -4.03 19.15 2.80
C ASP A 25 -4.86 18.68 1.60
N ALA A 26 -4.69 19.30 0.42
CA ALA A 26 -5.38 18.84 -0.79
C ALA A 26 -4.76 17.52 -1.28
N ARG A 27 -3.43 17.42 -1.31
CA ARG A 27 -2.71 16.22 -1.71
C ARG A 27 -2.91 15.07 -0.72
N ARG A 28 -2.95 15.34 0.59
CA ARG A 28 -3.24 14.30 1.60
C ARG A 28 -4.60 13.65 1.37
N ARG A 29 -5.64 14.45 1.12
CA ARG A 29 -6.99 13.95 0.84
C ARG A 29 -7.07 13.16 -0.46
N GLU A 30 -6.41 13.63 -1.51
CA GLU A 30 -6.36 12.88 -2.77
C GLU A 30 -5.63 11.54 -2.59
N LEU A 31 -4.51 11.54 -1.85
CA LEU A 31 -3.75 10.34 -1.59
C LEU A 31 -4.57 9.30 -0.81
N GLU A 32 -5.36 9.72 0.18
CA GLU A 32 -6.29 8.84 0.89
C GLU A 32 -7.26 8.14 -0.07
N VAL A 33 -7.90 8.87 -0.98
CA VAL A 33 -8.82 8.30 -1.98
C VAL A 33 -8.12 7.25 -2.84
N GLN A 34 -6.90 7.56 -3.31
CA GLN A 34 -6.15 6.63 -4.16
C GLN A 34 -5.68 5.39 -3.39
N LEU A 35 -5.24 5.55 -2.14
CA LEU A 35 -4.81 4.41 -1.30
C LEU A 35 -5.98 3.48 -0.96
N VAL A 36 -7.15 4.02 -0.64
CA VAL A 36 -8.38 3.22 -0.45
C VAL A 36 -8.69 2.39 -1.70
N ARG A 37 -8.61 3.02 -2.88
CA ARG A 37 -8.84 2.32 -4.16
C ARG A 37 -7.79 1.24 -4.42
N MET A 38 -6.52 1.54 -4.17
CA MET A 38 -5.42 0.56 -4.35
C MET A 38 -5.57 -0.62 -3.39
N ALA A 39 -5.98 -0.38 -2.13
CA ALA A 39 -6.23 -1.45 -1.17
C ALA A 39 -7.34 -2.40 -1.64
N ALA A 40 -8.43 -1.86 -2.19
CA ALA A 40 -9.50 -2.68 -2.78
C ALA A 40 -9.01 -3.49 -4.00
N LEU A 41 -8.14 -2.90 -4.84
CA LEU A 41 -7.53 -3.62 -5.98
C LEU A 41 -6.54 -4.70 -5.53
N ALA A 42 -5.89 -4.52 -4.37
CA ALA A 42 -4.93 -5.46 -3.82
C ALA A 42 -5.60 -6.63 -3.09
N GLU A 43 -6.83 -6.46 -2.58
CA GLU A 43 -7.58 -7.51 -1.87
C GLU A 43 -7.57 -8.87 -2.59
N PRO A 44 -7.93 -8.98 -3.89
CA PRO A 44 -7.88 -10.28 -4.59
C PRO A 44 -6.46 -10.84 -4.74
N LEU A 45 -5.43 -10.00 -4.76
CA LEU A 45 -4.04 -10.45 -4.80
C LEU A 45 -3.59 -11.01 -3.46
N MET A 46 -4.07 -10.44 -2.35
CA MET A 46 -3.78 -10.91 -1.00
C MET A 46 -4.50 -12.22 -0.66
N GLU A 47 -5.67 -12.46 -1.26
CA GLU A 47 -6.40 -13.73 -1.15
C GLU A 47 -5.74 -14.87 -1.94
N PHE A 48 -4.92 -14.55 -2.94
CA PHE A 48 -4.25 -15.56 -3.74
C PHE A 48 -3.17 -16.31 -2.92
N PRO A 49 -3.27 -17.64 -2.77
CA PRO A 49 -2.32 -18.39 -1.96
C PRO A 49 -0.95 -18.43 -2.64
N LEU A 50 0.07 -17.89 -1.95
CA LEU A 50 1.44 -17.93 -2.42
C LEU A 50 2.13 -19.24 -1.96
N PRO A 51 2.84 -19.96 -2.83
CA PRO A 51 3.66 -21.09 -2.42
C PRO A 51 4.81 -20.62 -1.51
N GLN A 52 5.27 -21.51 -0.62
CA GLN A 52 6.29 -21.19 0.39
C GLN A 52 7.62 -20.67 -0.17
N ARG A 53 7.92 -21.02 -1.43
CA ARG A 53 8.99 -20.41 -2.23
C ARG A 53 8.40 -20.07 -3.59
N GLN A 54 8.17 -18.78 -3.82
CA GLN A 54 7.83 -18.24 -5.12
C GLN A 54 9.01 -17.40 -5.60
N GLU A 55 9.57 -17.76 -6.76
CA GLU A 55 10.55 -16.90 -7.42
C GLU A 55 9.84 -15.64 -7.91
N VAL A 56 10.47 -14.48 -7.69
CA VAL A 56 9.97 -13.21 -8.25
C VAL A 56 10.12 -13.24 -9.78
N ALA A 57 9.27 -12.50 -10.50
CA ALA A 57 9.24 -12.49 -11.96
C ALA A 57 10.55 -12.01 -12.63
N GLY A 58 11.55 -11.57 -11.87
CA GLY A 58 12.90 -11.28 -12.35
C GLY A 58 13.96 -11.87 -11.43
N ILE A 59 14.70 -12.85 -11.91
CA ILE A 59 15.90 -13.38 -11.23
C ILE A 59 17.10 -12.63 -11.81
N TYR A 60 17.73 -11.80 -10.98
CA TYR A 60 19.00 -11.19 -11.35
C TYR A 60 20.07 -12.28 -11.52
N LYS A 61 20.77 -12.27 -12.66
CA LYS A 61 21.92 -13.13 -12.94
C LYS A 61 23.15 -12.24 -13.10
N LEU A 62 24.20 -12.57 -12.36
CA LEU A 62 25.54 -11.96 -12.45
C LEU A 62 26.25 -12.37 -13.74
#